data_AF-A0A661B0D0-F1
#
_entry.id   AF-A0A661B0D0-F1
#
_cell.length_a   1.000
_cell.length_b   1.000
_cell.length_c   1.000
_cell.angle_alpha   90.00
_cell.angle_beta   90.00
_cell.angle_gamma   90.00
#
_symmetry.space_group_name_H-M   'P 1'
#
loop_
_entity.id
_entity.type
_entity.pdbx_description
1 polymer ?
#
loop_
_entity_poly.entity_id
_entity_poly.type
_entity_poly.pdbx_seq_one_letter_code
_entity_poly.pdbx_strand_id
1 'polypeptide(L)'
;MFGWVVVGLGQAGDGHAGDGYAGDGHAGNGTVTSNTGDIFVDVPKDHWAYDDIKYLADRGIITGLPGGKYNGSQPLTRYDAAALVARAIKYMQNNPESVTPQDLDTLKDLIFKVSDRLSSLETKVNSLQGGNNSALANQVAQNKQAIASLQSQVGAMAQNDTSKLASRVNANFIISVTALLVGIIGIALATLGL
;
A
#
# COMPACT_ATOMS: atom_id res chain seq x y z
N MET A 1 45.69 36.99 -25.61
CA MET A 1 46.49 35.91 -24.99
C MET A 1 45.96 35.71 -23.58
N PHE A 2 45.12 34.70 -23.38
CA PHE A 2 44.54 34.41 -22.07
C PHE A 2 45.55 33.60 -21.26
N GLY A 3 45.98 34.16 -20.12
CA GLY A 3 46.94 33.57 -19.20
C GLY A 3 46.28 32.51 -18.33
N TRP A 4 46.85 31.30 -18.39
CA TRP A 4 46.61 30.23 -17.43
C TRP A 4 47.40 30.54 -16.15
N VAL A 5 46.76 30.41 -14.98
CA VAL A 5 47.47 30.34 -13.70
C VAL A 5 47.26 28.95 -13.11
N VAL A 6 48.37 28.27 -12.84
CA VAL A 6 48.47 26.91 -12.30
C VAL A 6 49.47 26.97 -11.13
N VAL A 7 49.02 26.46 -9.97
CA VAL A 7 49.78 25.82 -8.85
C VAL A 7 50.74 26.70 -8.04
N GLY A 8 50.89 26.61 -6.70
CA GLY A 8 50.32 25.76 -5.66
C GLY A 8 51.18 25.83 -4.37
N LEU A 9 50.71 25.11 -3.33
CA LEU A 9 51.36 24.70 -2.07
C LEU A 9 51.54 25.70 -0.90
N GLY A 10 51.10 25.25 0.28
CA GLY A 10 51.37 25.83 1.59
C GLY A 10 50.69 25.02 2.70
N GLN A 11 51.35 23.96 3.15
CA GLN A 11 50.96 23.01 4.20
C GLN A 11 51.49 23.49 5.57
N ALA A 12 50.72 23.33 6.66
CA ALA A 12 51.16 23.03 8.05
C ALA A 12 50.00 23.32 9.02
N GLY A 13 49.45 22.29 9.70
CA GLY A 13 49.72 22.00 11.12
C GLY A 13 48.48 22.45 11.91
N ASP A 14 47.94 21.83 12.95
CA ASP A 14 48.36 20.87 13.97
C ASP A 14 47.05 20.51 14.76
N GLY A 15 46.78 19.26 15.11
CA GLY A 15 47.12 18.74 16.44
C GLY A 15 45.86 18.46 17.30
N HIS A 16 45.77 17.21 17.79
CA HIS A 16 45.06 16.73 18.99
C HIS A 16 43.89 15.74 18.83
N ALA A 17 44.29 14.45 18.86
CA ALA A 17 43.81 13.37 19.74
C ALA A 17 42.48 13.55 20.50
N GLY A 18 41.64 12.51 20.44
CA GLY A 18 40.42 12.38 21.22
C GLY A 18 39.62 11.12 20.85
N ASP A 19 40.20 9.97 21.16
CA ASP A 19 39.60 8.67 21.34
C ASP A 19 38.44 8.68 22.36
N GLY A 20 37.34 7.96 22.06
CA GLY A 20 36.24 7.80 23.00
C GLY A 20 35.02 7.04 22.44
N TYR A 21 35.06 5.71 22.50
CA TYR A 21 33.88 4.85 22.41
C TYR A 21 33.33 4.58 23.82
N ALA A 22 32.20 5.20 24.18
CA ALA A 22 31.23 4.85 25.25
C ALA A 22 30.32 6.09 25.44
N GLY A 23 29.00 6.06 25.65
CA GLY A 23 28.07 4.97 25.87
C GLY A 23 27.10 5.43 26.96
N ASP A 24 25.94 6.00 26.61
CA ASP A 24 24.93 6.41 27.60
C ASP A 24 23.63 6.86 26.92
N GLY A 25 22.58 6.06 27.14
CA GLY A 25 21.22 6.40 26.78
C GLY A 25 20.62 7.41 27.76
N HIS A 26 20.10 8.50 27.21
CA HIS A 26 19.09 9.32 27.87
C HIS A 26 17.92 9.59 26.93
N ALA A 27 16.76 9.07 27.31
CA ALA A 27 15.49 9.38 26.69
C ALA A 27 15.06 10.82 27.00
N GLY A 28 14.54 11.51 25.98
CA GLY A 28 13.56 12.59 26.12
C GLY A 28 14.10 14.01 26.11
N ASN A 29 14.08 14.65 24.94
CA ASN A 29 13.29 15.86 24.68
C ASN A 29 13.44 16.22 23.19
N GLY A 30 12.33 16.24 22.46
CA GLY A 30 12.31 16.64 21.06
C GLY A 30 12.55 18.15 20.92
N THR A 31 13.81 18.54 20.81
CA THR A 31 14.16 19.79 20.13
C THR A 31 14.11 19.48 18.64
N VAL A 32 12.97 19.73 18.00
CA VAL A 32 12.95 20.00 16.57
C VAL A 32 13.77 21.26 16.39
N THR A 33 15.09 21.09 16.27
CA THR A 33 15.97 22.13 15.78
C THR A 33 15.57 22.31 14.32
N SER A 34 14.57 23.14 14.07
CA SER A 34 14.35 23.71 12.74
C SER A 34 15.59 24.53 12.46
N ASN A 35 16.59 23.88 11.87
CA ASN A 35 17.81 24.50 11.42
C ASN A 35 17.38 25.60 10.45
N THR A 36 17.42 26.85 10.92
CA THR A 36 16.74 28.01 10.32
C THR A 36 17.45 28.49 9.04
N GLY A 37 18.18 27.60 8.37
CA GLY A 37 18.84 27.80 7.09
C GLY A 37 18.63 26.67 6.08
N ASP A 38 17.80 25.66 6.40
CA ASP A 38 17.48 24.58 5.47
C ASP A 38 16.16 24.85 4.74
N ILE A 39 16.17 24.62 3.43
CA ILE A 39 15.05 24.93 2.52
C ILE A 39 13.83 24.06 2.84
N PHE A 40 14.06 22.82 3.26
CA PHE A 40 13.02 21.90 3.69
C PHE A 40 13.40 21.24 5.02
N VAL A 41 12.45 21.15 5.95
CA VAL A 41 12.68 20.63 7.32
C VAL A 41 12.99 19.13 7.37
N ASP A 42 12.72 18.41 6.29
CA ASP A 42 12.95 16.97 6.12
C ASP A 42 14.06 16.66 5.11
N VAL A 43 14.81 17.68 4.67
CA VAL A 43 15.98 17.52 3.81
C VAL A 43 17.17 18.23 4.49
N PRO A 44 17.80 17.58 5.48
CA PRO A 44 18.98 18.14 6.16
C PRO A 44 20.19 18.22 5.21
N LYS A 45 21.18 19.05 5.54
CA LYS A 45 22.36 19.32 4.70
C LYS A 45 23.20 18.11 4.31
N ASP A 46 23.16 17.06 5.13
CA ASP A 46 23.85 15.79 4.93
C ASP A 46 23.04 14.79 4.08
N HIS A 47 21.82 15.16 3.67
CA HIS A 47 20.99 14.33 2.80
C HIS A 47 21.60 14.24 1.39
N TRP A 48 21.69 13.04 0.84
CA TRP A 48 22.30 12.77 -0.48
C TRP A 48 21.72 13.61 -1.63
N ALA A 49 20.46 14.01 -1.53
CA ALA A 49 19.77 14.84 -2.53
C ALA A 49 19.69 16.33 -2.15
N TYR A 50 20.34 16.76 -1.06
CA TYR A 50 20.23 18.13 -0.56
C TYR A 50 20.58 19.16 -1.63
N ASP A 51 21.74 19.01 -2.27
CA ASP A 51 22.24 19.97 -3.26
C ASP A 51 21.33 20.06 -4.49
N ASP A 52 20.85 18.91 -4.98
CA ASP A 52 19.93 18.86 -6.14
C ASP A 52 18.57 19.48 -5.80
N ILE A 53 18.01 19.13 -4.65
CA ILE A 53 16.71 19.65 -4.19
C ILE A 53 16.82 21.16 -3.96
N LYS A 54 17.90 21.62 -3.32
CA LYS A 54 18.21 23.03 -3.13
C LYS A 54 18.32 23.77 -4.47
N TYR A 55 19.09 23.23 -5.41
CA TYR A 55 19.29 23.82 -6.72
C TYR A 55 17.97 24.06 -7.47
N LEU A 56 17.06 23.10 -7.40
CA LEU A 56 15.74 23.17 -8.05
C LEU A 56 14.75 24.04 -7.28
N ALA A 57 14.81 24.06 -5.95
CA ALA A 57 13.95 24.88 -5.10
C ALA A 57 14.29 26.38 -5.22
N ASP A 58 15.58 26.73 -5.25
CA ASP A 58 16.04 28.12 -5.46
C ASP A 58 15.55 28.70 -6.80
N ARG A 59 15.28 27.82 -7.77
CA ARG A 59 14.78 28.15 -9.12
C ARG A 59 13.25 28.09 -9.22
N GLY A 60 12.55 27.78 -8.13
CA GLY A 60 11.10 27.66 -8.08
C GLY A 60 10.55 26.46 -8.87
N ILE A 61 11.39 25.48 -9.22
CA ILE A 61 10.98 24.27 -9.94
C ILE A 61 10.32 23.30 -8.96
N ILE A 62 10.99 23.04 -7.83
CA ILE A 62 10.43 22.30 -6.70
C ILE A 62 9.77 23.28 -5.73
N THR A 63 8.55 22.96 -5.33
CA THR A 63 7.82 23.66 -4.28
C THR A 63 7.46 22.64 -3.21
N GLY A 64 7.92 22.85 -1.98
CA GLY A 64 7.57 21.99 -0.86
C GLY A 64 6.08 22.06 -0.51
N LEU A 65 5.71 21.22 0.44
CA LEU A 65 4.38 21.13 1.03
C LEU A 65 4.16 22.22 2.09
N PRO A 66 2.88 22.54 2.41
CA PRO A 66 2.55 23.32 3.60
C PRO A 66 3.23 22.71 4.84
N GLY A 67 3.95 23.54 5.60
CA GLY A 67 4.80 23.08 6.71
C GLY A 67 6.28 22.90 6.37
N GLY A 68 6.71 23.31 5.17
CA GLY A 68 8.13 23.41 4.82
C GLY A 68 8.81 22.06 4.57
N LYS A 69 8.05 21.04 4.16
CA LYS A 69 8.57 19.69 3.86
C LYS A 69 8.68 19.46 2.36
N TYR A 70 9.68 18.70 1.91
CA TYR A 70 9.79 18.21 0.53
C TYR A 70 9.06 16.87 0.35
N ASN A 71 9.17 15.99 1.35
CA ASN A 71 8.53 14.68 1.43
C ASN A 71 8.90 13.71 0.27
N GLY A 72 10.21 13.60 -0.01
CA GLY A 72 10.74 12.84 -1.14
C GLY A 72 10.50 11.32 -1.11
N SER A 73 9.98 10.77 -0.01
CA SER A 73 9.60 9.36 0.08
C SER A 73 8.20 9.06 -0.47
N GLN A 74 7.38 10.08 -0.74
CA GLN A 74 6.05 9.86 -1.32
C GLN A 74 6.11 9.58 -2.81
N PRO A 75 5.25 8.67 -3.33
CA PRO A 75 5.12 8.46 -4.75
C PRO A 75 4.70 9.75 -5.47
N LEU A 76 5.47 10.15 -6.48
CA LEU A 76 5.16 11.31 -7.30
C LEU A 76 3.96 11.01 -8.22
N THR A 77 2.91 11.83 -8.15
CA THR A 77 1.76 11.68 -9.05
C THR A 77 2.10 12.19 -10.45
N ARG A 78 1.37 11.71 -11.48
CA ARG A 78 1.55 12.19 -12.87
C ARG A 78 1.28 13.70 -12.98
N TYR A 79 0.34 14.22 -12.20
CA TYR A 79 0.03 15.64 -12.16
C TYR A 79 1.20 16.45 -11.60
N ASP A 80 1.78 16.01 -10.49
CA ASP A 80 2.91 16.68 -9.85
C ASP A 80 4.16 16.64 -10.74
N ALA A 81 4.41 15.50 -11.40
CA ALA A 81 5.48 15.36 -12.38
C ALA A 81 5.30 16.33 -13.56
N ALA A 82 4.08 16.43 -14.12
CA ALA A 82 3.79 17.36 -15.22
C ALA A 82 3.95 18.82 -14.78
N ALA A 83 3.51 19.17 -13.57
CA ALA A 83 3.68 20.50 -13.01
C ALA A 83 5.17 20.86 -12.81
N LEU A 84 5.98 19.91 -12.34
CA LEU A 84 7.43 20.09 -12.17
C LEU A 84 8.12 20.32 -13.52
N VAL A 85 7.79 19.53 -14.54
CA VAL A 85 8.31 19.69 -15.91
C VAL A 85 7.89 21.04 -16.49
N ALA A 86 6.63 21.46 -16.32
CA ALA A 86 6.15 22.74 -16.82
C ALA A 86 6.90 23.93 -16.19
N ARG A 87 7.20 23.86 -14.88
CA ARG A 87 7.99 24.89 -14.19
C ARG A 87 9.44 24.91 -14.66
N ALA A 88 10.05 23.74 -14.87
CA ALA A 88 11.41 23.64 -15.41
C ALA A 88 11.50 24.27 -16.81
N ILE A 89 10.57 23.95 -17.71
CA ILE A 89 10.50 24.55 -19.05
C ILE A 89 10.34 26.07 -18.96
N LYS A 90 9.43 26.55 -18.09
CA LYS A 90 9.21 27.98 -17.89
C LYS A 90 10.47 28.68 -17.35
N TYR A 91 11.19 28.06 -16.42
CA TYR A 91 12.45 28.58 -15.92
C TYR A 91 13.49 28.70 -17.03
N MET A 92 13.63 27.68 -17.89
CA MET A 92 14.55 27.69 -19.03
C MET A 92 14.20 28.78 -20.05
N GLN A 93 12.91 28.96 -20.37
CA GLN A 93 12.45 29.99 -21.30
C GLN A 93 12.76 31.41 -20.79
N ASN A 94 12.67 31.62 -19.47
CA ASN A 94 12.89 32.92 -18.84
C ASN A 94 14.37 33.22 -18.55
N ASN A 95 15.25 32.22 -18.63
CA ASN A 95 16.69 32.36 -18.37
C ASN A 95 17.53 31.80 -19.53
N PRO A 96 17.46 32.41 -20.73
CA PRO A 96 18.07 31.86 -21.95
C PRO A 96 19.61 31.81 -21.91
N GLU A 97 20.27 32.60 -21.05
CA GLU A 97 21.75 32.53 -20.86
C GLU A 97 22.21 31.31 -20.07
N SER A 98 21.31 30.61 -19.36
CA SER A 98 21.61 29.42 -18.56
C SER A 98 21.28 28.10 -19.28
N VAL A 99 20.79 28.18 -20.51
CA VAL A 99 20.33 27.04 -21.30
C VAL A 99 21.29 26.85 -22.46
N THR A 100 22.16 25.86 -22.35
CA THR A 100 23.00 25.49 -23.47
C THR A 100 22.14 24.79 -24.53
N PRO A 101 22.48 24.88 -25.83
CA PRO A 101 21.81 24.09 -26.87
C PRO A 101 21.82 22.58 -26.57
N GLN A 102 22.81 22.08 -25.81
CA GLN A 102 22.85 20.70 -25.33
C GLN A 102 21.72 20.38 -24.34
N ASP A 103 21.34 21.31 -23.47
CA ASP A 103 20.25 21.09 -22.50
C ASP A 103 18.90 20.94 -23.20
N LEU A 104 18.70 21.68 -24.31
CA LEU A 104 17.49 21.58 -25.11
C LEU A 104 17.38 20.24 -25.87
N ASP A 105 18.52 19.67 -26.27
CA ASP A 105 18.57 18.35 -26.90
C ASP A 105 18.33 17.23 -25.89
N THR A 106 18.92 17.36 -24.70
CA THR A 106 18.72 16.44 -23.57
C THR A 106 17.26 16.44 -23.13
N LEU A 107 16.61 17.62 -23.09
CA LEU A 107 15.18 17.73 -22.77
C LEU A 107 14.30 17.03 -23.82
N LYS A 108 14.63 17.15 -25.11
CA LYS A 108 13.92 16.45 -26.20
C LYS A 108 14.07 14.94 -26.09
N ASP A 109 15.28 14.46 -25.80
CA ASP A 109 15.57 13.04 -25.59
C ASP A 109 14.80 12.49 -24.38
N LEU A 110 14.75 13.23 -23.28
CA LEU A 110 13.97 12.85 -22.10
C LEU A 110 12.47 12.78 -22.40
N ILE A 111 11.92 13.73 -23.16
CA ILE A 111 10.51 13.71 -23.58
C ILE A 111 10.21 12.49 -24.46
N PHE A 112 11.13 12.13 -25.35
CA PHE A 112 11.00 10.95 -26.20
C PHE A 112 11.04 9.65 -25.36
N LYS A 113 12.00 9.54 -24.44
CA LYS A 113 12.11 8.41 -23.50
C LYS A 113 10.92 8.29 -22.56
N VAL A 114 10.30 9.40 -22.14
CA VAL A 114 9.08 9.38 -21.33
C VAL A 114 7.92 8.78 -22.13
N SER A 115 7.84 9.08 -23.43
CA SER A 115 6.81 8.52 -24.33
C SER A 115 6.95 7.00 -24.48
N ASP A 116 8.18 6.51 -24.67
CA ASP A 116 8.46 5.07 -24.73
C ASP A 116 8.13 4.37 -23.41
N ARG A 117 8.51 4.99 -22.28
CA ARG A 117 8.17 4.48 -20.95
C ARG A 117 6.66 4.45 -20.73
N LEU A 118 5.91 5.43 -21.23
CA LEU A 118 4.45 5.47 -21.15
C LEU A 118 3.80 4.34 -21.96
N SER A 119 4.28 4.09 -23.19
CA SER A 119 3.83 2.95 -24.02
C SER A 119 4.08 1.60 -23.34
N SER A 120 5.27 1.44 -22.74
CA SER A 120 5.58 0.23 -21.95
C SER A 120 4.71 0.09 -20.71
N LEU A 121 4.31 1.21 -20.10
CA LEU A 121 3.44 1.24 -18.92
C LEU A 121 2.01 0.89 -19.31
N GLU A 122 1.50 1.37 -20.44
CA GLU A 122 0.20 0.94 -20.98
C GLU A 122 0.16 -0.56 -21.22
N THR A 123 1.21 -1.11 -21.83
CA THR A 123 1.31 -2.57 -22.07
C THR A 123 1.31 -3.36 -20.75
N LYS A 124 2.07 -2.91 -19.74
CA LYS A 124 2.07 -3.52 -18.40
C LYS A 124 0.73 -3.34 -17.67
N VAL A 125 0.06 -2.22 -17.83
CA VAL A 125 -1.24 -1.95 -17.22
C VAL A 125 -2.32 -2.81 -17.86
N ASN A 126 -2.27 -3.04 -19.17
CA ASN A 126 -3.19 -3.93 -19.89
C ASN A 126 -3.01 -5.39 -19.47
N SER A 127 -1.77 -5.85 -19.23
CA SER A 127 -1.54 -7.22 -18.73
C SER A 127 -2.00 -7.40 -17.29
N LEU A 128 -1.89 -6.37 -16.44
CA LEU A 128 -2.43 -6.38 -15.08
C LEU A 128 -3.96 -6.33 -15.04
N GLN A 129 -4.60 -5.59 -15.95
CA GLN A 129 -6.07 -5.50 -16.03
C GLN A 129 -6.71 -6.73 -16.68
N GLY A 130 -6.07 -7.33 -17.70
CA GLY A 130 -6.62 -8.48 -18.41
C GLY A 130 -6.40 -9.83 -17.73
N GLY A 131 -5.19 -10.06 -17.18
CA GLY A 131 -4.81 -11.36 -16.62
C GLY A 131 -5.39 -11.64 -15.23
N ASN A 132 -5.27 -10.68 -14.32
CA ASN A 132 -5.68 -10.88 -12.92
C ASN A 132 -7.20 -10.83 -12.74
N ASN A 133 -7.89 -10.01 -13.54
CA ASN A 133 -9.32 -9.77 -13.36
C ASN A 133 -10.17 -10.94 -13.87
N SER A 134 -9.74 -11.65 -14.92
CA SER A 134 -10.40 -12.86 -15.42
C SER A 134 -10.24 -14.05 -14.46
N ALA A 135 -9.03 -14.27 -13.93
CA ALA A 135 -8.79 -15.32 -12.94
C ALA A 135 -9.57 -15.08 -11.65
N LEU A 136 -9.59 -13.84 -11.15
CA LEU A 136 -10.39 -13.45 -10.00
C LEU A 136 -11.89 -13.59 -10.27
N ALA A 137 -12.38 -13.18 -11.45
CA ALA A 137 -13.77 -13.36 -11.83
C ALA A 137 -14.19 -14.83 -11.88
N ASN A 138 -13.31 -15.70 -12.41
CA ASN A 138 -13.53 -17.15 -12.43
C ASN A 138 -13.56 -17.73 -11.01
N GLN A 139 -12.66 -17.32 -10.11
CA GLN A 139 -12.67 -17.73 -8.71
C GLN A 139 -13.94 -17.26 -7.99
N VAL A 140 -14.38 -16.02 -8.21
CA VAL A 140 -15.63 -15.49 -7.64
C VAL A 140 -16.85 -16.27 -8.15
N ALA A 141 -16.89 -16.61 -9.44
CA ALA A 141 -17.96 -17.42 -10.01
C ALA A 141 -18.01 -18.85 -9.40
N GLN A 142 -16.85 -19.50 -9.27
CA GLN A 142 -16.73 -20.81 -8.63
C GLN A 142 -17.15 -20.76 -7.15
N ASN A 143 -16.68 -19.76 -6.41
CA ASN A 143 -17.06 -19.59 -5.00
C ASN A 143 -18.56 -19.35 -4.85
N LYS A 144 -19.19 -18.57 -5.74
CA LYS A 144 -20.64 -18.35 -5.74
C LYS A 144 -21.42 -19.66 -5.99
N GLN A 145 -20.95 -20.50 -6.90
CA GLN A 145 -21.55 -21.81 -7.16
C GLN A 145 -21.38 -22.77 -5.97
N ALA A 146 -20.19 -22.79 -5.34
CA ALA A 146 -19.94 -23.57 -4.14
C ALA A 146 -20.83 -23.14 -2.97
N ILE A 147 -21.05 -21.83 -2.78
CA ILE A 147 -21.97 -21.32 -1.75
C ILE A 147 -23.40 -21.80 -2.03
N ALA A 148 -23.87 -21.77 -3.28
CA ALA A 148 -25.21 -22.22 -3.63
C ALA A 148 -25.42 -23.73 -3.38
N SER A 149 -24.42 -24.56 -3.68
CA SER A 149 -24.52 -26.00 -3.42
C SER A 149 -24.47 -26.32 -1.92
N LEU A 150 -23.65 -25.61 -1.14
CA LEU A 150 -23.61 -25.73 0.32
C LEU A 150 -24.94 -25.32 0.95
N GLN A 151 -25.58 -24.25 0.50
CA GLN A 151 -26.91 -23.83 0.97
C GLN A 151 -27.98 -24.91 0.72
N SER A 152 -27.95 -25.54 -0.45
CA SER A 152 -28.86 -26.65 -0.78
C SER A 152 -28.64 -27.86 0.13
N GLN A 153 -27.38 -28.23 0.40
CA GLN A 153 -27.06 -29.32 1.33
C GLN A 153 -27.51 -29.01 2.76
N VAL A 154 -27.27 -27.80 3.26
CA VAL A 154 -27.70 -27.38 4.61
C VAL A 154 -29.22 -27.42 4.74
N GLY A 155 -29.96 -26.99 3.71
CA GLY A 155 -31.41 -27.10 3.67
C GLY A 155 -31.90 -28.56 3.70
N ALA A 156 -31.28 -29.42 2.91
CA ALA A 156 -31.61 -30.84 2.86
C ALA A 156 -31.28 -31.56 4.18
N MET A 157 -30.17 -31.23 4.84
CA MET A 157 -29.80 -31.78 6.15
C MET A 157 -30.79 -31.37 7.24
N ALA A 158 -31.17 -30.08 7.30
CA ALA A 158 -32.12 -29.58 8.28
C ALA A 158 -33.49 -30.28 8.22
N GLN A 159 -33.98 -30.59 7.01
CA GLN A 159 -35.26 -31.28 6.83
C GLN A 159 -35.17 -32.80 7.09
N ASN A 160 -34.05 -33.43 6.78
CA ASN A 160 -33.88 -34.87 6.98
C ASN A 160 -33.82 -35.24 8.47
N ASP A 161 -33.09 -34.48 9.28
CA ASP A 161 -32.93 -34.82 10.70
C ASP A 161 -34.21 -34.55 11.50
N THR A 162 -34.93 -33.47 11.19
CA THR A 162 -36.20 -33.12 11.84
C THR A 162 -37.31 -34.12 11.50
N SER A 163 -37.44 -34.54 10.24
CA SER A 163 -38.46 -35.52 9.81
C SER A 163 -38.18 -36.92 10.37
N LYS A 164 -36.92 -37.37 10.38
CA LYS A 164 -36.53 -38.65 10.99
C LYS A 164 -36.78 -38.66 12.50
N LEU A 165 -36.41 -37.59 13.21
CA LEU A 165 -36.65 -37.50 14.65
C LEU A 165 -38.15 -37.45 14.97
N ALA A 166 -38.93 -36.65 14.25
CA ALA A 166 -40.38 -36.58 14.41
C ALA A 166 -41.05 -37.95 14.20
N SER A 167 -40.61 -38.70 13.19
CA SER A 167 -41.13 -40.04 12.91
C SER A 167 -40.83 -41.03 14.04
N ARG A 168 -39.60 -40.99 14.59
CA ARG A 168 -39.20 -41.86 15.72
C ARG A 168 -39.90 -41.49 17.02
N VAL A 169 -40.08 -40.20 17.31
CA VAL A 169 -40.81 -39.72 18.49
C VAL A 169 -42.27 -40.13 18.43
N ASN A 170 -42.93 -39.94 17.28
CA ASN A 170 -44.33 -40.33 17.12
C ASN A 170 -44.53 -41.85 17.24
N ALA A 171 -43.66 -42.65 16.61
CA ALA A 171 -43.69 -44.11 16.73
C ALA A 171 -43.51 -44.56 18.20
N ASN A 172 -42.53 -44.01 18.92
CA ASN A 172 -42.31 -44.34 20.33
C ASN A 172 -43.47 -43.90 21.22
N PHE A 173 -44.05 -42.73 20.96
CA PHE A 173 -45.20 -42.23 21.69
C PHE A 173 -46.39 -43.18 21.55
N ILE A 174 -46.75 -43.58 20.33
CA ILE A 174 -47.84 -44.52 20.05
C ILE A 174 -47.59 -45.85 20.77
N ILE A 175 -46.39 -46.43 20.65
CA ILE A 175 -46.04 -47.69 21.31
C ILE A 175 -46.18 -47.58 22.84
N SER A 176 -45.75 -46.47 23.43
CA SER A 176 -45.83 -46.29 24.89
C SER A 176 -47.27 -46.17 25.39
N VAL A 177 -48.12 -45.44 24.66
CA VAL A 177 -49.52 -45.23 25.03
C VAL A 177 -50.32 -46.53 24.90
N THR A 178 -50.09 -47.30 23.83
CA THR A 178 -50.77 -48.60 23.65
C THR A 178 -50.35 -49.61 24.72
N ALA A 179 -49.07 -49.68 25.06
CA ALA A 179 -48.58 -50.55 26.14
C ALA A 179 -49.23 -50.22 27.49
N LEU A 180 -49.37 -48.93 27.80
CA LEU A 180 -50.02 -48.46 29.04
C LEU A 180 -51.51 -48.80 29.05
N LEU A 181 -52.23 -48.56 27.95
CA LEU A 181 -53.66 -48.90 27.83
C LEU A 181 -53.89 -50.40 28.00
N VAL A 182 -53.10 -51.25 27.35
CA VAL A 182 -53.21 -52.71 27.49
C VAL A 182 -52.95 -53.15 28.93
N GLY A 183 -51.95 -52.56 29.60
CA GLY A 183 -51.67 -52.83 31.01
C GLY A 183 -52.83 -52.46 31.94
N ILE A 184 -53.42 -51.28 31.76
CA ILE A 184 -54.59 -50.84 32.53
C ILE A 184 -55.77 -51.79 32.32
N ILE A 185 -56.06 -52.16 31.06
CA ILE A 185 -57.14 -53.09 30.73
C ILE A 185 -56.90 -54.46 31.36
N GLY A 186 -55.66 -54.97 31.33
CA GLY A 186 -55.29 -56.24 31.96
C GLY A 186 -55.51 -56.23 33.47
N ILE A 187 -55.14 -55.13 34.15
CA ILE A 187 -55.38 -54.96 35.60
C ILE A 187 -56.89 -54.86 35.89
N ALA A 188 -57.64 -54.12 35.07
CA ALA A 188 -59.10 -54.00 35.22
C ALA A 188 -59.80 -55.35 35.04
N LEU A 189 -59.38 -56.17 34.07
CA LEU A 189 -59.91 -57.51 33.86
C LEU A 189 -59.58 -58.45 35.03
N ALA A 190 -58.31 -58.45 35.50
CA ALA A 190 -57.88 -59.28 36.63
C ALA A 190 -58.60 -58.95 37.94
N THR A 191 -58.95 -57.68 38.16
CA THR A 191 -59.69 -57.23 39.36
C THR A 191 -61.19 -57.50 39.29
N LEU A 192 -61.76 -57.68 38.09
CA LEU A 192 -63.18 -57.98 37.86
C LEU A 192 -63.49 -59.50 37.85
N GLY A 193 -62.48 -60.38 37.87
CA GLY A 193 -62.67 -61.83 38.02
C GLY A 193 -63.22 -62.56 36.79
N LEU A 194 -63.01 -62.01 35.59
CA LEU A 194 -63.25 -62.65 34.30
C LEU A 194 -62.04 -63.45 33.81
#